data_AF-A0A4R9M4I1-F1
#
_entry.id   AF-A0A4R9M4I1-F1
#
_cell.length_a   1.000
_cell.length_b   1.000
_cell.length_c   1.000
_cell.angle_alpha   90.00
_cell.angle_beta   90.00
_cell.angle_gamma   90.00
#
_symmetry.space_group_name_H-M   'P 1'
#
loop_
_entity.id
_entity.type
_entity.pdbx_description
1 polymer ?
#
loop_
_entity_poly.entity_id
_entity_poly.type
_entity_poly.pdbx_seq_one_letter_code
_entity_poly.pdbx_strand_id
1 'polypeptide(L)'
;MRLSILLLLIAALPVAAESPNYDKAYKELPIAWERLYPLPFQKITKTDPLKKGIQLQKRKDNRKVWVFNFNVFMTKYDLVENLPVPREEGREILVFFLWEPGNLEEPYRIHLGEWNENL
;
A
#
# COMPACT_ATOMS: atom_id res chain seq x y z
N MET A 1 21.79 49.35 -22.85
CA MET A 1 21.80 47.93 -22.44
C MET A 1 20.83 47.78 -21.28
N ARG A 2 19.61 47.26 -21.49
CA ARG A 2 18.66 46.97 -20.40
C ARG A 2 18.62 45.45 -20.22
N LEU A 3 19.14 45.00 -19.09
CA LEU A 3 19.18 43.60 -18.70
C LEU A 3 17.81 43.27 -18.09
N SER A 4 16.91 42.67 -18.87
CA SER A 4 15.63 42.16 -18.37
C SER A 4 15.86 40.77 -17.77
N ILE A 5 15.95 40.68 -16.45
CA ILE A 5 15.96 39.39 -15.74
C ILE A 5 14.50 38.92 -15.67
N LEU A 6 14.17 37.90 -16.46
CA LEU A 6 12.89 37.22 -16.39
C LEU A 6 12.90 36.28 -15.19
N LEU A 7 12.26 36.69 -14.09
CA LEU A 7 12.09 35.88 -12.90
C LEU A 7 11.01 34.81 -13.19
N LEU A 8 11.44 33.58 -13.48
CA LEU A 8 10.54 32.44 -13.69
C LEU A 8 10.07 31.94 -12.32
N LEU A 9 8.96 32.51 -11.85
CA LEU A 9 8.30 32.09 -10.61
C LEU A 9 7.58 30.76 -10.88
N ILE A 10 8.29 29.64 -10.73
CA ILE A 10 7.67 28.30 -10.75
C ILE A 10 6.91 28.18 -9.43
N ALA A 11 5.62 28.51 -9.46
CA ALA A 11 4.71 28.24 -8.35
C ALA A 11 4.61 26.72 -8.19
N ALA A 12 5.34 26.16 -7.23
CA ALA A 12 5.10 24.82 -6.74
C ALA A 12 3.70 24.82 -6.11
N LEU A 13 2.69 24.40 -6.88
CA LEU A 13 1.37 24.14 -6.33
C LEU A 13 1.53 23.09 -5.23
N PRO A 14 1.02 23.33 -4.01
CA PRO A 14 0.95 22.26 -3.03
C PRO A 14 0.05 21.19 -3.64
N VAL A 15 0.65 20.04 -4.00
CA VAL A 15 -0.12 18.85 -4.36
C VAL A 15 -0.91 18.52 -3.10
N ALA A 16 -2.18 18.92 -3.09
CA ALA A 16 -3.08 18.57 -2.00
C ALA A 16 -3.05 17.06 -1.90
N ALA A 17 -2.45 16.54 -0.82
CA ALA A 17 -2.36 15.12 -0.59
C ALA A 17 -3.80 14.60 -0.54
N GLU A 18 -4.22 13.96 -1.62
CA GLU A 18 -5.57 13.45 -1.78
C GLU A 18 -5.92 12.56 -0.58
N SER A 19 -7.11 12.79 -0.01
CA SER A 19 -7.58 12.05 1.15
C SER A 19 -7.49 10.54 0.91
N PRO A 20 -6.98 9.75 1.87
CA PRO A 20 -6.83 8.32 1.70
C PRO A 20 -8.16 7.66 1.37
N ASN A 21 -8.18 6.85 0.33
CA ASN A 21 -9.37 6.15 -0.15
C ASN A 21 -8.99 4.77 -0.68
N TYR A 22 -9.98 3.90 -0.81
CA TYR A 22 -9.77 2.51 -1.23
C TYR A 22 -9.27 2.39 -2.68
N ASP A 23 -9.67 3.28 -3.59
CA ASP A 23 -9.21 3.22 -5.00
C ASP A 23 -7.71 3.49 -5.11
N LYS A 24 -7.20 4.42 -4.29
CA LYS A 24 -5.78 4.70 -4.20
C LYS A 24 -5.04 3.58 -3.49
N ALA A 25 -5.54 3.12 -2.35
CA ALA A 25 -4.93 1.99 -1.63
C ALA A 25 -4.87 0.71 -2.49
N TYR A 26 -5.88 0.46 -3.32
CA TYR A 26 -5.91 -0.66 -4.27
C TYR A 26 -4.74 -0.60 -5.26
N LYS A 27 -4.37 0.60 -5.73
CA LYS A 27 -3.26 0.82 -6.67
C LYS A 27 -1.90 0.75 -5.97
N GLU A 28 -1.82 1.24 -4.74
CA GLU A 28 -0.57 1.28 -3.97
C GLU A 28 -0.21 -0.07 -3.34
N LEU A 29 -1.20 -0.92 -3.01
CA LEU A 29 -0.95 -2.22 -2.39
C LEU A 29 -0.01 -3.13 -3.22
N PRO A 30 -0.20 -3.33 -4.53
CA PRO A 30 0.76 -4.08 -5.35
C PRO A 30 2.18 -3.51 -5.29
N ILE A 31 2.31 -2.18 -5.37
CA ILE A 31 3.61 -1.49 -5.35
C ILE A 31 4.32 -1.69 -4.00
N ALA A 32 3.57 -1.58 -2.90
CA ALA A 32 4.08 -1.86 -1.57
C ALA A 32 4.46 -3.33 -1.41
N TRP A 33 3.68 -4.24 -1.98
CA TRP A 33 3.91 -5.68 -1.90
C TRP A 33 5.21 -6.08 -2.59
N GLU A 34 5.47 -5.60 -3.80
CA GLU A 34 6.69 -5.88 -4.56
C GLU A 34 7.97 -5.48 -3.79
N ARG A 35 7.89 -4.43 -2.96
CA ARG A 35 9.01 -3.99 -2.12
C ARG A 35 9.21 -4.86 -0.89
N LEU A 36 8.14 -5.45 -0.35
CA LEU A 36 8.13 -6.12 0.95
C LEU A 36 8.20 -7.65 0.85
N TYR A 37 7.77 -8.24 -0.27
CA TYR A 37 7.68 -9.68 -0.43
C TYR A 37 8.25 -10.13 -1.77
N PRO A 38 8.98 -11.27 -1.80
CA PRO A 38 9.59 -11.77 -3.03
C PRO A 38 8.60 -12.40 -4.01
N LEU A 39 7.41 -12.81 -3.53
CA LEU A 39 6.39 -13.46 -4.35
C LEU A 39 5.15 -12.57 -4.46
N PRO A 40 4.65 -12.31 -5.69
CA PRO A 40 3.47 -11.50 -5.89
C PRO A 40 2.20 -12.28 -5.52
N PHE A 41 1.19 -11.56 -5.03
CA PHE A 41 -0.18 -12.04 -5.06
C PHE A 41 -0.75 -11.93 -6.47
N GLN A 42 -1.72 -12.77 -6.81
CA GLN A 42 -2.28 -12.81 -8.17
C GLN A 42 -3.28 -11.67 -8.40
N LYS A 43 -4.19 -11.44 -7.44
CA LYS A 43 -5.22 -10.40 -7.52
C LYS A 43 -5.76 -10.02 -6.14
N ILE A 44 -6.28 -8.81 -6.03
CA ILE A 44 -7.17 -8.41 -4.93
C ILE A 44 -8.56 -8.98 -5.24
N THR A 45 -9.10 -9.80 -4.35
CA THR A 45 -10.42 -10.43 -4.53
C THR A 45 -11.55 -9.64 -3.89
N LYS A 46 -11.28 -8.94 -2.77
CA LYS A 46 -12.26 -8.09 -2.09
C LYS A 46 -11.60 -6.85 -1.50
N THR A 47 -12.30 -5.73 -1.61
CA THR A 47 -12.03 -4.48 -0.89
C THR A 47 -12.94 -4.41 0.34
N ASP A 48 -12.38 -4.05 1.49
CA ASP A 48 -13.07 -4.01 2.79
C ASP A 48 -13.88 -5.29 3.14
N PRO A 49 -13.29 -6.50 3.05
CA PRO A 49 -13.98 -7.74 3.41
C PRO A 49 -14.51 -7.77 4.84
N LEU A 50 -13.93 -6.99 5.77
CA LEU A 50 -14.37 -6.89 7.16
C LEU A 50 -15.46 -5.84 7.40
N LYS A 51 -15.81 -5.02 6.40
CA LYS A 51 -16.77 -3.91 6.50
C LYS A 51 -16.42 -2.92 7.63
N LYS A 52 -15.13 -2.70 7.87
CA LYS A 52 -14.63 -1.77 8.89
C LYS A 52 -14.31 -0.38 8.30
N GLY A 53 -14.42 -0.22 6.98
CA GLY A 53 -14.01 1.02 6.31
C GLY A 53 -12.51 1.26 6.42
N ILE A 54 -12.11 2.53 6.33
CA ILE A 54 -10.71 2.96 6.51
C ILE A 54 -10.56 3.38 7.97
N GLN A 55 -9.64 2.75 8.69
CA GLN A 55 -9.37 3.08 10.09
C GLN A 55 -8.19 4.07 10.18
N LEU A 56 -8.31 5.06 11.05
CA LEU A 56 -7.20 5.97 11.39
C LEU A 56 -6.61 5.56 12.74
N GLN A 57 -5.35 5.16 12.76
CA GLN A 57 -4.60 4.86 13.96
C GLN A 57 -3.53 5.91 14.22
N LYS A 58 -3.23 6.14 15.50
CA LYS A 58 -2.17 7.04 15.94
C LYS A 58 -1.06 6.22 16.59
N ARG A 59 0.17 6.34 16.08
CA ARG A 59 1.34 5.67 16.64
C ARG A 59 1.84 6.36 17.90
N LYS A 60 2.72 5.68 18.64
CA LYS A 60 3.39 6.19 19.84
C LYS A 60 4.14 7.51 19.59
N ASP A 61 4.65 7.70 18.38
CA ASP A 61 5.36 8.91 17.95
C ASP A 61 4.44 10.00 17.34
N ASN A 62 3.14 9.93 17.60
CA ASN A 62 2.09 10.82 17.08
C ASN A 62 1.83 10.76 15.56
N ARG A 63 2.50 9.89 14.80
CA ARG A 63 2.21 9.74 13.36
C ARG A 63 0.83 9.11 13.14
N LYS A 64 0.15 9.58 12.09
CA LYS A 64 -1.14 9.07 11.63
C LYS A 64 -0.92 7.94 10.63
N VAL A 65 -1.61 6.83 10.83
CA VAL A 65 -1.58 5.65 9.96
C VAL A 65 -2.99 5.35 9.51
N TRP A 66 -3.18 5.25 8.21
CA TRP A 66 -4.44 4.80 7.63
C TRP A 66 -4.37 3.30 7.41
N VAL A 67 -5.36 2.57 7.89
CA VAL A 67 -5.42 1.11 7.81
C VAL A 67 -6.59 0.70 6.92
N PHE A 68 -6.26 -0.05 5.88
CA PHE A 68 -7.19 -0.60 4.91
C PHE A 68 -7.20 -2.12 5.06
N ASN A 69 -8.32 -2.77 4.77
CA ASN A 69 -8.39 -4.22 4.71
C ASN A 69 -8.79 -4.72 3.31
N PHE A 70 -8.10 -5.76 2.85
CA PHE A 70 -8.30 -6.40 1.55
C PHE A 70 -8.25 -7.92 1.70
N ASN A 71 -8.96 -8.66 0.85
CA ASN A 71 -8.58 -10.04 0.57
C ASN A 71 -7.78 -10.07 -0.72
N VAL A 72 -6.65 -10.79 -0.70
CA VAL A 72 -5.85 -11.08 -1.88
C VAL A 72 -5.78 -12.58 -2.12
N PHE A 73 -5.70 -13.00 -3.37
CA PHE A 73 -5.46 -14.39 -3.72
C PHE A 73 -3.96 -14.62 -3.92
N MET A 74 -3.40 -15.51 -3.11
CA MET A 74 -2.03 -16.00 -3.24
C MET A 74 -2.04 -17.36 -3.90
N THR A 75 -1.42 -17.46 -5.09
CA THR A 75 -1.18 -18.76 -5.73
C THR A 75 -0.09 -19.54 -4.99
N LYS A 76 -0.15 -20.87 -5.07
CA LYS A 76 0.96 -21.74 -4.71
C LYS A 76 1.99 -21.70 -5.83
N TYR A 77 3.26 -21.82 -5.49
CA TYR A 77 4.35 -21.90 -6.45
C TYR A 77 5.05 -23.26 -6.31
N ASP A 78 5.34 -23.86 -7.46
CA ASP A 78 6.32 -24.94 -7.58
C ASP A 78 7.72 -24.38 -7.84
N LEU A 79 8.72 -25.22 -7.65
CA LEU A 79 10.07 -24.96 -8.11
C LEU A 79 10.34 -25.84 -9.33
N VAL A 80 10.44 -25.22 -10.50
CA VAL A 80 10.90 -25.88 -11.73
C VAL A 80 12.22 -25.25 -12.13
N GLU A 81 13.28 -26.05 -12.20
CA GLU A 81 14.64 -25.56 -12.50
C GLU A 81 15.09 -24.40 -11.57
N ASN A 82 14.70 -24.46 -10.29
CA ASN A 82 14.90 -23.41 -9.28
C ASN A 82 14.15 -22.09 -9.52
N LEU A 83 13.22 -22.04 -10.47
CA LEU A 83 12.36 -20.87 -10.71
C LEU A 83 10.96 -21.12 -10.12
N PRO A 84 10.35 -20.11 -9.46
CA PRO A 84 9.00 -20.22 -8.95
C PRO A 84 8.00 -20.21 -10.12
N VAL A 85 7.21 -21.29 -10.26
CA VAL A 85 6.16 -21.43 -11.28
C VAL A 85 4.78 -21.47 -10.60
N PRO A 86 3.84 -20.56 -10.96
CA PRO A 86 2.55 -20.48 -10.30
C PRO A 86 1.64 -21.67 -10.65
N ARG A 87 0.84 -22.13 -9.68
CA ARG A 87 -0.23 -23.12 -9.86
C ARG A 87 -1.61 -22.44 -9.97
N GLU A 88 -2.61 -23.19 -10.40
CA GLU A 88 -4.01 -22.73 -10.30
C GLU A 88 -4.51 -22.72 -8.85
N GLU A 89 -3.96 -23.59 -8.01
CA GLU A 89 -4.28 -23.65 -6.59
C GLU A 89 -3.70 -22.46 -5.81
N GLY A 90 -4.39 -22.07 -4.75
CA GLY A 90 -3.96 -20.98 -3.90
C GLY A 90 -4.83 -20.84 -2.66
N ARG A 91 -4.73 -19.69 -2.02
CA ARG A 91 -5.62 -19.32 -0.90
C ARG A 91 -5.89 -17.83 -0.89
N GLU A 92 -7.05 -17.44 -0.37
CA GLU A 92 -7.28 -16.06 0.00
C GLU A 92 -6.54 -15.73 1.31
N ILE A 93 -5.95 -14.55 1.37
CA ILE A 93 -5.30 -14.01 2.55
C ILE A 93 -5.90 -12.65 2.85
N LEU A 94 -6.32 -12.46 4.10
CA LEU A 94 -6.69 -11.15 4.63
C LEU A 94 -5.43 -10.29 4.80
N VAL A 95 -5.47 -9.08 4.29
CA VAL A 95 -4.35 -8.15 4.27
C VAL A 95 -4.77 -6.85 4.90
N PHE A 96 -4.00 -6.39 5.88
CA PHE A 96 -4.07 -5.06 6.41
C PHE A 96 -2.97 -4.22 5.78
N PHE A 97 -3.37 -3.25 4.96
CA PHE A 97 -2.47 -2.31 4.31
C PHE A 97 -2.43 -1.02 5.11
N LEU A 98 -1.25 -0.70 5.64
CA LEU A 98 -1.02 0.46 6.48
C LEU A 98 -0.28 1.51 5.66
N TRP A 99 -0.85 2.72 5.63
CA TRP A 99 -0.34 3.83 4.86
C TRP A 99 -0.05 5.05 5.75
N GLU A 100 1.22 5.44 5.78
CA GLU A 100 1.75 6.63 6.44
C GLU A 100 2.23 7.65 5.38
N PRO A 101 1.36 8.53 4.86
CA PRO A 101 1.78 9.51 3.85
C PRO A 101 2.83 10.51 4.36
N GLY A 102 2.98 10.65 5.69
CA GLY A 102 4.03 11.48 6.30
C GLY A 102 5.39 10.79 6.47
N ASN A 103 5.51 9.49 6.19
CA ASN A 103 6.78 8.77 6.19
C ASN A 103 7.29 8.66 4.75
N LEU A 104 8.20 9.54 4.34
CA LEU A 104 8.68 9.61 2.96
C LEU A 104 9.62 8.46 2.57
N GLU A 105 10.26 7.82 3.55
CA GLU A 105 11.17 6.70 3.32
C GLU A 105 10.41 5.37 3.24
N GLU A 106 9.52 5.13 4.22
CA GLU A 106 8.73 3.91 4.33
C GLU A 106 7.24 4.22 4.53
N PRO A 107 6.54 4.65 3.49
CA PRO A 107 5.14 5.05 3.59
C PRO A 107 4.18 3.87 3.82
N TYR A 108 4.63 2.63 3.61
CA TYR A 108 3.77 1.47 3.55
C TYR A 108 4.23 0.34 4.48
N ARG A 109 3.27 -0.30 5.14
CA ARG A 109 3.45 -1.59 5.81
C ARG A 109 2.30 -2.53 5.45
N ILE A 110 2.59 -3.83 5.46
CA ILE A 110 1.62 -4.88 5.16
C ILE A 110 1.62 -5.88 6.32
N HIS A 111 0.43 -6.22 6.80
CA HIS A 111 0.21 -7.30 7.75
C HIS A 111 -0.73 -8.34 7.14
N LEU A 112 -0.35 -9.61 7.25
CA LEU A 112 -1.10 -10.73 6.69
C LEU A 112 -1.81 -11.51 7.80
N GLY A 113 -3.04 -11.93 7.53
CA GLY A 113 -3.85 -12.71 8.48
C GLY A 113 -4.59 -11.84 9.48
N GLU A 114 -4.68 -12.29 10.73
CA GLU A 114 -5.43 -11.61 11.77
C GLU A 114 -4.70 -10.36 12.28
N TRP A 115 -5.43 -9.26 12.40
CA TRP A 115 -4.94 -8.02 12.99
C TRP A 115 -5.29 -7.98 14.47
N ASN A 116 -4.27 -8.07 15.33
CA ASN A 116 -4.43 -7.81 16.75
C ASN A 116 -4.13 -6.33 17.03
N GLU A 117 -5.14 -5.57 17.42
CA GLU A 117 -5.04 -4.12 17.71
C GLU A 117 -4.17 -3.80 18.95
N ASN A 118 -3.65 -4.82 19.67
CA ASN A 118 -2.94 -4.69 20.95
C ASN A 118 -1.40 -4.81 20.89
N LEU A 119 -0.74 -4.55 19.75
CA LEU A 119 0.73 -4.56 19.63
C LEU A 119 1.35 -3.16 19.54
#